data_AF-A0A2R6ASU7-F1
#
_entry.id   AF-A0A2R6ASU7-F1
#
_cell.length_a   1.000
_cell.length_b   1.000
_cell.length_c   1.000
_cell.angle_alpha   90.00
_cell.angle_beta   90.00
_cell.angle_gamma   90.00
#
_symmetry.space_group_name_H-M   'P 1'
#
loop_
_entity.id
_entity.type
_entity.pdbx_description
1 polymer ?
#
loop_
_entity_poly.entity_id
_entity_poly.type
_entity_poly.pdbx_seq_one_letter_code
_entity_poly.pdbx_strand_id
1 'polypeptide(L)' 'MEKDPVCGMEVSKSSLKSLYKGKTYYFCSVNCKKRFDQNPELFLKEGPKGME' A
#
# COMPACT_ATOMS: atom_id res chain seq x y z
N MET A 1 -12.96 1.02 -5.62
CA MET A 1 -12.10 0.99 -4.43
C MET A 1 -10.64 0.98 -4.84
N GLU A 2 -9.72 1.36 -3.96
CA GLU A 2 -8.28 1.17 -4.20
C GLU A 2 -7.81 -0.11 -3.52
N LYS A 3 -6.71 -0.69 -4.01
CA LYS A 3 -6.08 -1.86 -3.40
C LYS A 3 -4.81 -1.45 -2.70
N ASP A 4 -4.65 -1.93 -1.47
CA ASP A 4 -3.40 -1.80 -0.73
C ASP A 4 -2.29 -2.54 -1.50
N PRO A 5 -1.21 -1.86 -1.95
CA PRO A 5 -0.14 -2.50 -2.71
C PRO A 5 0.68 -3.50 -1.88
N VAL A 6 0.56 -3.49 -0.56
CA VAL A 6 1.29 -4.38 0.35
C VAL A 6 0.57 -5.71 0.54
N CYS A 7 -0.73 -5.67 0.83
CA CYS A 7 -1.51 -6.87 1.15
C CYS A 7 -2.63 -7.19 0.15
N GLY A 8 -2.91 -6.31 -0.80
CA GLY A 8 -3.94 -6.50 -1.82
C GLY A 8 -5.37 -6.27 -1.32
N MET A 9 -5.53 -5.92 -0.05
CA MET A 9 -6.82 -5.66 0.58
C MET A 9 -7.47 -4.43 -0.04
N GLU A 10 -8.79 -4.48 -0.18
CA GLU A 10 -9.57 -3.37 -0.68
C GLU A 10 -9.66 -2.27 0.39
N VAL A 11 -9.32 -1.04 0.01
CA VAL A 11 -9.26 0.12 0.91
C VAL A 11 -10.22 1.21 0.46
N SER A 12 -10.80 1.87 1.46
CA SER A 12 -11.72 2.99 1.27
C SER A 12 -10.96 4.31 1.25
N LYS A 13 -11.57 5.38 0.74
CA LYS A 13 -10.94 6.71 0.69
C LYS A 13 -10.61 7.31 2.07
N SER A 14 -11.21 6.79 3.14
CA SER A 14 -10.93 7.14 4.54
C SER A 14 -9.71 6.42 5.13
N SER A 15 -9.09 5.51 4.36
CA SER A 15 -7.94 4.73 4.80
C SER A 15 -6.66 5.56 4.79
N LEU A 16 -5.62 5.03 5.43
CA LEU A 16 -4.31 5.66 5.50
C LEU A 16 -3.73 5.86 4.10
N LYS A 17 -3.01 6.95 3.89
CA LYS A 17 -2.42 7.27 2.58
C LYS A 17 -0.95 7.66 2.67
N SER A 18 -0.21 7.40 1.60
CA SER A 18 1.17 7.89 1.42
C SER A 18 1.33 8.42 -0.01
N LEU A 19 2.06 9.53 -0.16
CA LEU A 19 2.37 10.10 -1.46
C LEU A 19 3.74 9.58 -1.92
N TYR A 20 3.78 8.90 -3.06
CA TYR A 20 5.03 8.38 -3.63
C TYR A 20 5.07 8.62 -5.13
N LYS A 21 6.16 9.25 -5.62
CA LYS A 21 6.33 9.65 -7.03
C LYS A 21 5.13 10.42 -7.61
N GLY A 22 4.51 11.30 -6.80
CA GLY A 22 3.34 12.08 -7.20
C GLY A 22 2.01 11.31 -7.25
N LYS A 23 2.01 10.02 -6.91
CA LYS A 23 0.81 9.19 -6.80
C LYS A 23 0.45 8.96 -5.33
N THR A 24 -0.83 9.07 -5.01
CA THR A 24 -1.34 8.74 -3.67
C THR A 24 -1.66 7.26 -3.63
N TYR A 25 -1.13 6.55 -2.62
CA TYR A 25 -1.40 5.15 -2.35
C TYR A 25 -2.13 5.01 -1.04
N TYR A 26 -3.04 4.05 -0.95
CA TYR A 26 -3.90 3.84 0.21
C TYR A 26 -3.61 2.50 0.86
N PHE A 27 -3.75 2.44 2.18
CA PHE A 27 -3.32 1.32 3.01
C PHE A 27 -4.38 0.94 4.03
N CYS A 28 -4.61 -0.36 4.19
CA CYS A 28 -5.64 -0.88 5.10
C CYS A 28 -5.26 -0.72 6.57
N SER A 29 -3.96 -0.56 6.85
CA SER A 29 -3.41 -0.49 8.21
C SER A 29 -2.11 0.30 8.26
N VAL A 30 -1.77 0.80 9.45
CA VAL A 30 -0.51 1.53 9.69
C VAL A 30 0.69 0.68 9.34
N ASN A 31 0.62 -0.64 9.60
CA ASN A 31 1.67 -1.57 9.25
C ASN A 31 1.92 -1.64 7.73
N CYS A 32 0.87 -1.71 6.91
CA CYS A 32 1.01 -1.68 5.45
C CYS A 32 1.59 -0.35 4.98
N LYS A 33 1.10 0.78 5.49
CA LYS A 33 1.68 2.08 5.17
C LYS A 33 3.18 2.10 5.52
N LYS A 34 3.57 1.65 6.71
CA LYS A 34 4.97 1.66 7.17
C LYS A 34 5.87 0.78 6.31
N ARG A 35 5.42 -0.44 5.96
CA ARG A 35 6.15 -1.33 5.04
C ARG A 35 6.34 -0.67 3.68
N PHE A 36 5.27 -0.09 3.12
CA PHE A 36 5.34 0.65 1.87
C PHE A 36 6.27 1.85 1.94
N ASP A 37 6.24 2.63 3.02
CA ASP A 37 7.11 3.79 3.21
C ASP A 37 8.60 3.40 3.23
N GLN A 38 8.92 2.23 3.80
CA GLN A 38 10.29 1.71 3.85
C GLN A 38 10.79 1.24 2.48
N ASN A 39 9.96 0.56 1.69
CA ASN A 39 10.36 -0.02 0.41
C ASN A 39 9.24 0.06 -0.65
N PRO A 40 8.84 1.26 -1.08
CA PRO A 40 7.67 1.41 -1.95
C PRO A 40 7.87 0.75 -3.31
N GLU A 41 9.09 0.82 -3.87
CA GLU A 41 9.41 0.21 -5.16
C GLU A 41 9.26 -1.32 -5.17
N LEU A 42 9.54 -1.98 -4.05
CA LEU A 42 9.36 -3.42 -3.90
C LEU A 42 7.88 -3.80 -4.05
N PHE A 43 6.99 -3.14 -3.31
CA PHE A 43 5.55 -3.42 -3.36
C PHE A 43 4.91 -2.99 -4.68
N LEU A 44 5.47 -1.97 -5.34
CA LEU A 44 5.01 -1.55 -6.68
C LEU A 44 5.47 -2.49 -7.79
N LYS A 45 6.62 -3.17 -7.63
CA LYS A 45 7.17 -4.08 -8.61
C LYS A 45 6.66 -5.52 -8.44
N GLU A 46 6.65 -6.02 -7.21
CA GLU A 46 6.30 -7.42 -6.91
C GLU A 46 4.81 -7.60 -6.57
N GLY A 47 4.10 -6.51 -6.30
CA GLY A 47 2.69 -6.56 -5.91
C GLY A 47 2.49 -7.02 -4.46
N PRO A 48 1.23 -7.33 -4.09
CA PRO A 48 0.89 -7.64 -2.71
C PRO A 48 1.50 -8.97 -2.28
N LYS A 49 2.44 -8.91 -1.34
CA LYS A 49 3.22 -10.06 -0.85
C LYS A 49 2.53 -10.76 0.34
N GLY A 50 1.20 -10.70 0.37
CA GLY A 50 0.38 -11.06 1.51
C GLY A 50 -0.36 -12.39 1.36
N MET A 51 0.30 -13.43 0.85
CA MET A 51 -0.15 -14.83 0.94
C MET A 51 1.08 -15.75 0.84
N GLU A 52 1.76 -15.96 1.95
CA GLU A 52 2.49 -17.21 2.24
C GLU A 52 1.91 -17.78 3.54
#